data_AF-A0AAE5XJT6-F1
#
_entry.id   AF-A0AAE5XJT6-F1
#
_cell.length_a   1.000
_cell.length_b   1.000
_cell.length_c   1.000
_cell.angle_alpha   90.00
_cell.angle_beta   90.00
_cell.angle_gamma   90.00
#
_symmetry.space_group_name_H-M   'P 1'
#
loop_
_entity.id
_entity.type
_entity.pdbx_description
1 polymer ?
#
loop_
_entity_poly.entity_id
_entity_poly.type
_entity_poly.pdbx_seq_one_letter_code
_entity_poly.pdbx_strand_id
1 'polypeptide(L)'
;MQLVYTLFFSPSQDLNLSRFIGIFTSRIKADQAVADLSHQAPFQGLTDQFVIKECPLDQLAFEPASLLETATPNWSVWRQDDNNNTFFIQGDMTQSEALKLVKDYEDRGHKQMYWAKRDS
;
A
#
# COMPACT_ATOMS: atom_id res chain seq x y z
N MET A 1 11.29 13.25 18.52
CA MET A 1 10.41 12.14 18.11
C MET A 1 9.22 12.75 17.39
N GLN A 2 9.09 12.50 16.09
CA GLN A 2 7.95 13.02 15.32
C GLN A 2 6.74 12.12 15.61
N LEU A 3 5.59 12.69 15.89
CA LEU A 3 4.34 11.94 16.07
C LEU A 3 3.51 12.01 14.80
N VAL A 4 2.88 10.90 14.45
CA VAL A 4 1.81 10.84 13.45
C VAL A 4 0.53 10.37 14.12
N TYR A 5 -0.59 10.89 13.66
CA TYR A 5 -1.91 10.64 14.24
C TYR A 5 -2.69 9.78 13.26
N THR A 6 -2.93 8.53 13.60
CA THR A 6 -3.71 7.60 12.76
C THR A 6 -5.17 7.66 13.15
N LEU A 7 -6.02 7.94 12.17
CA LEU A 7 -7.46 8.00 12.34
C LEU A 7 -8.09 6.67 11.93
N PHE A 8 -8.93 6.14 12.81
CA PHE A 8 -9.73 4.95 12.58
C PHE A 8 -11.21 5.25 12.80
N PHE A 9 -12.08 4.47 12.17
CA PHE A 9 -13.51 4.44 12.40
C PHE A 9 -13.93 3.07 12.93
N SER A 10 -14.62 3.00 14.06
CA SER A 10 -15.10 1.76 14.67
C SER A 10 -16.64 1.77 14.74
N PRO A 11 -17.34 1.02 13.87
CA PRO A 11 -18.81 1.04 13.78
C PRO A 11 -19.54 0.69 15.08
N SER A 12 -18.90 -0.09 15.96
CA SER A 12 -19.49 -0.67 17.17
C SER A 12 -18.68 -0.38 18.44
N GLN A 13 -17.75 0.58 18.39
CA GLN A 13 -16.70 0.79 19.42
C GLN A 13 -15.81 -0.44 19.69
N ASP A 14 -15.95 -1.51 18.89
CA ASP A 14 -15.03 -2.64 18.89
C ASP A 14 -13.74 -2.26 18.14
N LEU A 15 -12.63 -2.23 18.86
CA LEU A 15 -11.32 -1.91 18.30
C LEU A 15 -10.87 -2.94 17.26
N ASN A 16 -11.37 -4.18 17.29
CA ASN A 16 -11.05 -5.22 16.30
C ASN A 16 -11.71 -4.95 14.94
N LEU A 17 -12.80 -4.18 14.91
CA LEU A 17 -13.51 -3.80 13.68
C LEU A 17 -13.16 -2.38 13.22
N SER A 18 -12.06 -1.82 13.74
CA SER A 18 -11.61 -0.48 13.39
C SER A 18 -11.09 -0.43 11.94
N ARG A 19 -11.75 0.39 11.12
CA ARG A 19 -11.35 0.68 9.74
C ARG A 19 -10.36 1.84 9.74
N PHE A 20 -9.21 1.66 9.09
CA PHE A 20 -8.26 2.74 8.86
C PHE A 20 -8.85 3.79 7.90
N ILE A 21 -8.70 5.07 8.28
CA ILE A 21 -9.14 6.21 7.47
C ILE A 21 -7.95 6.98 6.90
N GLY A 22 -6.95 7.29 7.73
CA GLY A 22 -5.81 8.10 7.28
C GLY A 22 -4.74 8.37 8.35
N ILE A 23 -3.64 8.98 7.92
CA ILE A 23 -2.53 9.45 8.76
C ILE A 23 -2.46 10.97 8.67
N PHE A 24 -2.30 11.62 9.82
CA PHE A 24 -2.23 13.08 9.94
C PHE A 24 -0.94 13.50 10.64
N THR A 25 -0.40 14.64 10.21
CA THR A 25 0.85 15.21 10.75
C THR A 25 0.67 15.91 12.09
N SER A 26 -0.57 16.16 12.51
CA SER A 26 -0.89 16.80 13.78
C SER A 26 -2.27 16.39 14.27
N ARG A 27 -2.48 16.49 15.59
CA ARG A 27 -3.77 16.20 16.22
C ARG A 27 -4.90 17.06 15.67
N ILE A 28 -4.66 18.37 15.55
CA ILE A 28 -5.60 19.35 15.01
C ILE A 28 -6.13 18.95 13.62
N LYS A 29 -5.25 18.45 12.74
CA LYS A 29 -5.67 18.00 11.41
C LYS A 29 -6.51 16.73 11.46
N ALA A 30 -6.18 15.81 12.38
CA ALA A 30 -6.98 14.60 12.58
C ALA A 30 -8.38 14.95 13.14
N ASP A 31 -8.46 15.86 14.11
CA ASP A 31 -9.74 16.31 14.66
C ASP A 31 -10.59 17.05 13.62
N GLN A 32 -9.96 17.89 12.77
CA GLN A 32 -10.65 18.54 11.66
C GLN A 32 -11.21 17.51 10.66
N ALA A 33 -10.42 16.48 10.33
CA ALA A 33 -10.89 15.41 9.46
C ALA A 33 -12.06 14.62 10.07
N VAL A 34 -12.08 14.41 11.39
CA VAL A 34 -13.23 13.83 12.09
C VAL A 34 -14.46 14.73 11.94
N ALA A 35 -14.32 16.04 12.19
CA ALA A 35 -15.42 16.98 12.04
C ALA A 35 -15.99 16.99 10.61
N ASP A 36 -15.11 17.03 9.60
CA ASP A 36 -15.50 17.02 8.19
C ASP A 36 -16.23 15.72 7.83
N LEU A 37 -15.72 14.56 8.26
CA LEU A 37 -16.33 13.25 8.02
C LEU A 37 -17.67 13.11 8.73
N SER A 38 -17.80 13.63 9.95
CA SER A 38 -19.05 13.63 10.72
C SER A 38 -20.19 14.42 10.06
N HIS A 39 -19.91 15.23 9.03
CA HIS A 39 -20.93 15.91 8.22
C HIS A 39 -21.27 15.16 6.92
N GLN A 40 -20.53 14.12 6.58
CA GLN A 40 -20.66 13.38 5.32
C GLN A 40 -21.29 12.00 5.55
N ALA A 41 -22.13 11.55 4.62
CA ALA A 41 -22.54 10.15 4.59
C ALA A 41 -21.34 9.26 4.22
N PRO A 42 -21.15 8.09 4.85
CA PRO A 42 -22.05 7.40 5.79
C PRO A 42 -21.79 7.71 7.28
N PHE A 43 -20.93 8.67 7.62
CA PHE A 43 -20.45 8.92 8.99
C PHE A 43 -21.22 10.01 9.74
N GLN A 44 -22.33 10.47 9.17
CA GLN A 44 -23.08 11.60 9.71
C GLN A 44 -23.53 11.34 11.16
N GLY A 45 -23.07 12.18 12.09
CA GLY A 45 -23.40 12.07 13.52
C GLY A 45 -22.66 10.97 14.28
N LEU A 46 -21.67 10.29 13.68
CA LEU A 46 -20.92 9.18 14.28
C LEU A 46 -19.57 9.62 14.87
N THR A 47 -19.49 10.83 15.45
CA THR A 47 -18.22 11.38 15.95
C THR A 47 -17.55 10.50 17.01
N ASP A 48 -18.35 9.86 17.87
CA ASP A 48 -17.85 9.00 18.97
C ASP A 48 -17.30 7.64 18.49
N GLN A 49 -17.43 7.34 17.19
CA GLN A 49 -16.91 6.11 16.58
C GLN A 49 -15.53 6.33 15.95
N PHE A 50 -15.04 7.57 15.91
CA PHE A 50 -13.70 7.89 15.44
C PHE A 50 -12.68 7.76 16.57
N VAL A 51 -11.57 7.08 16.28
CA VAL A 51 -10.47 6.89 17.22
C VAL A 51 -9.19 7.42 16.60
N ILE A 52 -8.55 8.38 17.26
CA ILE A 52 -7.24 8.90 16.89
C ILE A 52 -6.19 8.24 17.77
N LYS A 53 -5.22 7.55 17.16
CA LYS A 53 -4.08 6.96 17.85
C LYS A 53 -2.82 7.78 17.58
N GLU A 54 -2.11 8.12 18.65
CA GLU A 54 -0.79 8.75 18.55
C GLU A 54 0.25 7.67 18.33
N CYS A 55 0.90 7.71 17.18
CA CYS A 55 1.93 6.76 16.81
C CYS A 55 3.26 7.51 16.70
N PRO A 56 4.30 7.11 17.46
CA PRO A 56 5.64 7.61 17.21
C PRO A 56 6.05 7.22 15.80
N LEU A 57 6.40 8.20 14.99
CA LEU A 57 7.07 7.96 13.72
C LEU A 57 8.51 7.61 14.06
N ASP A 58 8.77 6.32 14.17
CA ASP A 58 10.12 5.82 14.29
C ASP A 58 10.83 6.02 12.94
N GLN A 59 11.68 7.06 12.88
CA GLN A 59 12.50 7.35 11.71
C GLN A 59 13.53 6.24 11.44
N LEU A 60 13.80 5.38 12.42
CA LEU A 60 14.72 4.25 12.33
C LEU A 60 14.02 2.93 12.00
N ALA A 61 12.68 2.85 12.08
CA ALA A 61 11.91 1.67 11.66
C ALA A 61 11.85 1.51 10.13
N PHE A 62 12.38 2.48 9.40
CA PHE A 62 12.60 2.34 7.97
C PHE A 62 13.89 1.56 7.73
N GLU A 63 13.76 0.27 7.43
CA GLU A 63 14.89 -0.55 7.02
C GLU A 63 15.32 -0.14 5.60
N PRO A 64 16.43 0.62 5.42
CA PRO A 64 16.85 1.07 4.09
C PRO A 64 17.23 -0.09 3.17
N ALA A 65 17.49 -1.27 3.75
CA ALA A 65 17.66 -2.52 3.02
C ALA A 65 16.47 -2.84 2.11
N SER A 66 15.24 -2.51 2.52
CA SER A 66 14.03 -2.71 1.70
C SER A 66 14.02 -1.83 0.45
N LEU A 67 14.56 -0.60 0.52
CA LEU A 67 14.75 0.23 -0.68
C LEU A 67 15.83 -0.32 -1.58
N LEU A 68 16.97 -0.73 -1.00
CA LEU A 68 18.05 -1.33 -1.77
C LEU A 68 17.55 -2.57 -2.52
N GLU A 69 16.74 -3.40 -1.87
CA GLU A 69 16.15 -4.60 -2.46
C GLU A 69 15.22 -4.31 -3.64
N THR A 70 14.47 -3.21 -3.57
CA THR A 70 13.70 -2.75 -4.73
C THR A 70 14.55 -2.08 -5.81
N ALA A 71 15.74 -1.55 -5.45
CA ALA A 71 16.64 -0.82 -6.33
C ALA A 71 17.74 -1.69 -6.96
N THR A 72 17.97 -2.91 -6.45
CA THR A 72 18.91 -3.85 -7.06
C THR A 72 18.34 -4.38 -8.37
N PRO A 73 19.11 -4.34 -9.48
CA PRO A 73 18.69 -4.89 -10.76
C PRO A 73 18.84 -6.43 -10.79
N ASN A 74 18.08 -7.12 -9.93
CA ASN A 74 18.07 -8.58 -9.80
C ASN A 74 16.67 -9.16 -10.02
N TRP A 75 15.88 -8.53 -10.89
CA TRP A 75 14.56 -9.01 -11.27
C TRP A 75 14.46 -9.26 -12.76
N SER A 76 13.66 -10.26 -13.10
CA SER A 76 13.30 -10.63 -14.46
C SER A 76 11.80 -10.80 -14.63
N VAL A 77 11.31 -10.53 -15.83
CA VAL A 77 9.92 -10.76 -16.26
C VAL A 77 9.86 -12.01 -17.11
N TRP A 78 8.89 -12.85 -16.79
CA TRP A 78 8.60 -14.09 -17.47
C TRP A 78 7.16 -14.08 -17.95
N ARG A 79 6.89 -14.87 -18.99
CA ARG A 79 5.52 -15.18 -19.42
C ARG A 79 5.30 -16.68 -19.53
N GLN A 80 4.06 -17.10 -19.38
CA GLN A 80 3.62 -18.46 -19.65
C GLN A 80 2.51 -18.44 -20.69
N ASP A 81 2.62 -19.31 -21.68
CA ASP A 81 1.57 -19.52 -22.67
C ASP A 81 0.53 -20.57 -22.21
N ASP A 82 -0.53 -20.72 -23.00
CA ASP A 82 -1.63 -21.65 -22.72
C ASP A 82 -1.19 -23.13 -22.82
N ASN A 83 0.02 -23.40 -23.31
CA ASN A 83 0.65 -24.72 -23.40
C ASN A 83 1.65 -24.96 -22.26
N ASN A 84 1.62 -24.13 -21.21
CA ASN A 84 2.52 -24.15 -20.06
C ASN A 84 3.99 -23.84 -20.36
N ASN A 85 4.33 -23.37 -21.55
CA ASN A 85 5.71 -23.00 -21.88
C ASN A 85 6.06 -21.65 -21.22
N THR A 86 7.19 -21.60 -20.54
CA THR A 86 7.70 -20.38 -19.91
C THR A 86 8.76 -19.72 -20.77
N PHE A 87 8.63 -18.41 -20.98
CA PHE A 87 9.58 -17.61 -21.74
C PHE A 87 10.13 -16.47 -20.90
N PHE A 88 11.44 -16.31 -20.93
CA PHE A 88 12.12 -15.13 -20.42
C PHE A 88 11.82 -13.94 -21.33
N ILE A 89 11.43 -12.81 -20.75
CA ILE A 89 11.10 -11.58 -21.48
C ILE A 89 12.23 -10.57 -21.35
N GLN A 90 12.63 -10.25 -20.12
CA GLN A 90 13.66 -9.27 -19.83
C GLN A 90 14.19 -9.49 -18.40
N GLY A 91 15.45 -9.14 -18.15
CA GLY A 91 16.13 -9.24 -16.85
C GLY A 91 16.97 -8.01 -16.56
N ASP A 92 17.78 -8.08 -15.51
CA ASP A 92 18.59 -6.95 -14.99
C ASP A 92 17.72 -5.72 -14.66
N MET A 93 16.50 -5.97 -14.18
CA MET A 93 15.52 -4.94 -13.83
C MET A 93 15.45 -4.76 -12.32
N THR A 94 15.10 -3.56 -11.88
CA THR A 94 14.62 -3.35 -10.51
C THR A 94 13.24 -4.00 -10.33
N GLN A 95 12.85 -4.25 -9.07
CA GLN A 95 11.52 -4.81 -8.79
C GLN A 95 10.40 -3.93 -9.38
N SER A 96 10.54 -2.61 -9.24
CA SER A 96 9.55 -1.64 -9.71
C SER A 96 9.41 -1.67 -11.23
N GLU A 97 10.53 -1.73 -11.96
CA GLU A 97 10.51 -1.82 -13.42
C GLU A 97 9.90 -3.13 -13.91
N ALA A 98 10.25 -4.26 -13.27
CA ALA A 98 9.71 -5.57 -13.63
C ALA A 98 8.18 -5.63 -13.41
N LEU A 99 7.70 -5.16 -12.26
CA LEU A 99 6.26 -5.10 -11.96
C LEU A 99 5.50 -4.16 -12.89
N LYS A 100 6.10 -3.01 -13.23
CA LYS A 100 5.51 -2.09 -14.21
C LYS A 100 5.37 -2.76 -15.58
N LEU A 101 6.40 -3.47 -16.03
CA LEU A 101 6.37 -4.18 -17.31
C LEU A 101 5.31 -5.28 -17.33
N VAL A 102 5.15 -6.05 -16.24
CA VAL A 102 4.07 -7.03 -16.09
C VAL A 102 2.71 -6.36 -16.26
N LYS A 103 2.47 -5.26 -15.53
CA LYS A 103 1.22 -4.50 -15.64
C LYS A 103 0.97 -3.98 -17.06
N ASP A 104 1.99 -3.44 -17.70
CA ASP A 104 1.91 -2.95 -19.08
C ASP A 104 1.56 -4.07 -20.08
N TYR A 105 1.89 -5.33 -19.79
CA TYR A 105 1.47 -6.49 -20.58
C TYR A 105 0.06 -6.97 -20.26
N GLU A 106 -0.33 -6.98 -18.99
CA GLU A 106 -1.68 -7.34 -18.55
C GLU A 106 -2.73 -6.36 -19.09
N ASP A 107 -2.42 -5.06 -19.10
CA ASP A 107 -3.30 -3.99 -19.60
C ASP A 107 -3.57 -4.08 -21.12
N ARG A 108 -2.72 -4.80 -21.88
CA ARG A 108 -2.91 -5.01 -23.33
C ARG A 108 -3.99 -6.04 -23.67
N GLY A 109 -4.61 -6.68 -22.67
CA GLY A 109 -5.76 -7.57 -22.87
C GLY A 109 -5.40 -8.94 -23.45
N HIS A 110 -4.15 -9.37 -23.33
CA HIS A 110 -3.72 -10.70 -23.75
C HIS A 110 -4.00 -11.74 -22.65
N LYS A 111 -4.46 -12.94 -23.02
CA LYS A 111 -4.76 -14.05 -22.09
C LYS A 111 -3.53 -14.77 -21.52
N GLN A 112 -2.35 -14.17 -21.64
CA GLN A 112 -1.09 -14.77 -21.23
C GLN A 112 -0.79 -14.36 -19.79
N MET A 113 -0.18 -15.26 -19.02
CA MET A 113 0.25 -14.96 -17.66
C MET A 113 1.65 -14.35 -17.69
N TYR A 114 1.82 -13.19 -17.07
CA TYR A 114 3.10 -12.53 -16.89
C TYR A 114 3.43 -12.44 -15.40
N TRP A 115 4.68 -12.59 -15.01
CA TRP A 115 5.11 -12.36 -13.63
C TRP A 115 6.54 -11.84 -13.54
N ALA A 116 6.79 -11.08 -12.47
CA ALA A 116 8.13 -10.66 -12.08
C ALA A 116 8.70 -11.69 -11.09
N LYS A 117 9.97 -12.04 -11.25
CA LYS A 117 10.69 -12.99 -10.41
C LYS A 117 12.04 -12.38 -10.04
N ARG A 118 12.48 -12.59 -8.79
CA ARG A 118 13.86 -12.30 -8.39
C ARG A 118 14.82 -13.34 -8.98
N ASP A 119 15.88 -12.85 -9.58
CA ASP A 119 17.00 -13.65 -10.04
C ASP A 119 17.81 -14.10 -8.82
N SER A 120 17.95 -15.41 -8.67
CA SER A 120 18.62 -16.09 -7.54
C SER A 120 20.13 -16.09 -7.68
#